data_AF-A0A439DJP7-F1
#
_entry.id   AF-A0A439DJP7-F1
#
_cell.length_a   1.000
_cell.length_b   1.000
_cell.length_c   1.000
_cell.angle_alpha   90.00
_cell.angle_beta   90.00
_cell.angle_gamma   90.00
#
_symmetry.space_group_name_H-M   'P 1'
#
loop_
_entity.id
_entity.type
_entity.pdbx_description
1 polymer ?
#
loop_
_entity_poly.entity_id
_entity_poly.type
_entity_poly.pdbx_seq_one_letter_code
_entity_poly.pdbx_strand_id
1 'polypeptide(L)'
;MMAWETSIMRSSVDALLPGLPAGKRILNIGFGMGIIDAMFRETQPSRHHIIEAHPEVLKHVEGSPDCTFGKDWEAGGPSEGAYKIHAGKWQEVVPRLLEQGELYDAIYFDTFGEDYSQLRMFFTEYVPGLLDEGGIFGFFNGLGADRKVCYDVYTKVVEMHLTDAGLDIEWNELDVDMKGLEEEGKGEWHGVKRRYWTLDKYRLPIITLMG
;
A
#
# COMPACT_ATOMS: atom_id res chain seq x y z
N MET A 1 -9.27 -12.98 -1.44
CA MET A 1 -9.32 -11.53 -1.14
C MET A 1 -10.78 -11.15 -1.17
N MET A 2 -11.21 -10.36 -0.19
CA MET A 2 -12.63 -10.11 0.07
C MET A 2 -13.09 -8.87 -0.73
N ALA A 3 -14.33 -8.84 -1.19
CA ALA A 3 -14.82 -7.79 -2.09
C ALA A 3 -14.71 -6.36 -1.51
N TRP A 4 -14.78 -6.21 -0.18
CA TRP A 4 -14.66 -4.92 0.52
C TRP A 4 -13.23 -4.33 0.44
N GLU A 5 -12.21 -5.17 0.29
CA GLU A 5 -10.82 -4.72 0.18
C GLU A 5 -10.62 -3.96 -1.14
N THR A 6 -11.31 -4.35 -2.22
CA THR A 6 -11.24 -3.64 -3.51
C THR A 6 -11.74 -2.20 -3.42
N SER A 7 -12.83 -1.92 -2.68
CA SER A 7 -13.31 -0.55 -2.48
C SER A 7 -12.34 0.31 -1.69
N ILE A 8 -11.64 -0.30 -0.71
CA ILE A 8 -10.58 0.38 0.03
C ILE A 8 -9.41 0.69 -0.89
N MET A 9 -8.94 -0.28 -1.70
CA MET A 9 -7.85 -0.04 -2.65
C MET A 9 -8.19 1.09 -3.63
N ARG A 10 -9.43 1.13 -4.13
CA ARG A 10 -9.87 2.23 -5.00
C ARG A 10 -9.78 3.58 -4.28
N SER A 11 -10.33 3.63 -3.06
CA SER A 11 -10.31 4.85 -2.24
C SER A 11 -8.88 5.28 -1.89
N SER A 12 -7.96 4.33 -1.67
CA SER A 12 -6.54 4.60 -1.44
C SER A 12 -5.91 5.27 -2.65
N VAL A 13 -6.13 4.76 -3.86
CA VAL A 13 -5.59 5.40 -5.07
C VAL A 13 -6.19 6.80 -5.29
N ASP A 14 -7.50 6.96 -5.08
CA ASP A 14 -8.16 8.26 -5.27
C ASP A 14 -7.64 9.31 -4.27
N ALA A 15 -7.31 8.87 -3.05
CA ALA A 15 -6.69 9.71 -2.03
C ALA A 15 -5.21 10.02 -2.30
N LEU A 16 -4.45 9.03 -2.78
CA LEU A 16 -3.02 9.18 -3.10
C LEU A 16 -2.79 9.99 -4.38
N LEU A 17 -3.73 9.95 -5.31
CA LEU A 17 -3.69 10.67 -6.58
C LEU A 17 -4.99 11.48 -6.80
N PRO A 18 -5.23 12.56 -6.05
CA PRO A 18 -6.44 13.36 -6.20
C PRO A 18 -6.62 13.87 -7.64
N GLY A 19 -7.77 13.56 -8.23
CA GLY A 19 -8.07 13.89 -9.63
C GLY A 19 -7.40 12.97 -10.67
N LEU A 20 -6.73 11.90 -10.24
CA LEU A 20 -6.09 10.86 -11.04
C LEU A 20 -5.22 11.41 -12.20
N PRO A 21 -4.29 12.34 -11.92
CA PRO A 21 -3.45 12.93 -12.95
C PRO A 21 -2.54 11.89 -13.60
N ALA A 22 -2.33 12.03 -14.90
CA ALA A 22 -1.39 11.20 -15.63
C ALA A 22 0.07 11.55 -15.29
N GLY A 23 0.98 10.59 -15.48
CA GLY A 23 2.41 10.83 -15.42
C GLY A 23 3.01 10.92 -14.01
N LYS A 24 2.26 10.54 -12.96
CA LYS A 24 2.80 10.49 -11.60
C LYS A 24 3.79 9.33 -11.40
N ARG A 25 4.73 9.50 -10.47
CA ARG A 25 5.69 8.45 -10.06
C ARG A 25 5.15 7.73 -8.83
N ILE A 26 5.04 6.41 -8.94
CA ILE A 26 4.31 5.58 -7.97
C ILE A 26 5.24 4.49 -7.44
N LEU A 27 5.25 4.33 -6.12
CA LEU A 27 5.89 3.21 -5.43
C LEU A 27 4.83 2.42 -4.67
N ASN A 28 4.65 1.15 -5.02
CA ASN A 28 3.87 0.19 -4.23
C ASN A 28 4.81 -0.80 -3.53
N ILE A 29 4.55 -1.08 -2.25
CA ILE A 29 5.32 -2.01 -1.43
C ILE A 29 4.38 -3.11 -0.95
N GLY A 30 4.53 -4.29 -1.55
CA GLY A 30 3.58 -5.40 -1.45
C GLY A 30 2.68 -5.46 -2.68
N PHE A 31 2.96 -6.39 -3.60
CA PHE A 31 2.14 -6.57 -4.80
C PHE A 31 0.83 -7.29 -4.46
N GLY A 32 0.92 -8.35 -3.67
CA GLY A 32 -0.22 -9.19 -3.32
C GLY A 32 -0.89 -9.76 -4.56
N MET A 33 -2.07 -9.25 -4.89
CA MET A 33 -2.86 -9.64 -6.07
C MET A 33 -2.80 -8.62 -7.22
N GLY A 34 -2.02 -7.54 -7.09
CA GLY A 34 -1.87 -6.51 -8.12
C GLY A 34 -3.10 -5.62 -8.35
N ILE A 35 -4.06 -5.59 -7.43
CA ILE A 35 -5.31 -4.82 -7.58
C ILE A 35 -5.03 -3.32 -7.56
N ILE A 36 -4.31 -2.84 -6.54
CA ILE A 36 -3.98 -1.42 -6.45
C ILE A 36 -3.04 -1.00 -7.59
N ASP A 37 -2.12 -1.90 -7.99
CA ASP A 37 -1.23 -1.66 -9.12
C ASP A 37 -2.00 -1.56 -10.44
N ALA A 38 -3.03 -2.38 -10.66
CA ALA A 38 -3.87 -2.27 -11.85
C ALA A 38 -4.57 -0.90 -11.91
N MET A 39 -5.07 -0.44 -10.75
CA MET A 39 -5.69 0.87 -10.60
C MET A 39 -4.70 2.04 -10.81
N PHE A 40 -3.46 1.91 -10.34
CA PHE A 40 -2.41 2.90 -10.60
C PHE A 40 -1.99 2.90 -12.07
N ARG A 41 -1.90 1.74 -12.71
CA ARG A 41 -1.57 1.63 -14.13
C ARG A 41 -2.57 2.38 -15.02
N GLU A 42 -3.85 2.39 -14.66
CA GLU A 42 -4.90 3.14 -15.37
C GLU A 42 -4.61 4.65 -15.41
N THR A 43 -3.86 5.18 -14.45
CA THR A 43 -3.47 6.60 -14.41
C THR A 43 -2.26 6.91 -15.29
N GLN A 44 -1.77 5.97 -16.10
CA GLN A 44 -0.62 6.18 -17.01
C GLN A 44 0.60 6.82 -16.30
N PRO A 45 1.14 6.16 -15.27
CA PRO A 45 2.26 6.72 -14.50
C PRO A 45 3.50 6.91 -15.36
N SER A 46 4.32 7.92 -15.03
CA SER A 46 5.65 8.07 -15.64
C SER A 46 6.66 7.07 -15.06
N ARG A 47 6.37 6.59 -13.84
CA ARG A 47 7.13 5.56 -13.14
C ARG A 47 6.20 4.77 -12.24
N HIS A 48 6.33 3.46 -12.25
CA HIS A 48 5.57 2.55 -11.39
C HIS A 48 6.50 1.45 -10.92
N HIS A 49 6.97 1.59 -9.68
CA HIS A 49 7.80 0.61 -9.02
C HIS A 49 6.96 -0.20 -8.05
N ILE A 50 7.16 -1.51 -8.06
CA ILE A 50 6.46 -2.47 -7.22
C ILE A 50 7.53 -3.29 -6.50
N ILE A 51 7.44 -3.43 -5.18
CA ILE A 51 8.33 -4.29 -4.41
C ILE A 51 7.56 -5.52 -3.94
N GLU A 52 8.08 -6.73 -4.20
CA GLU A 52 7.46 -7.98 -3.77
C GLU A 52 8.52 -9.02 -3.37
N ALA A 53 8.35 -9.61 -2.19
CA ALA A 53 9.31 -10.54 -1.61
C ALA A 53 8.85 -12.01 -1.70
N HIS A 54 7.55 -12.26 -1.80
CA HIS A 54 6.98 -13.59 -1.66
C HIS A 54 7.19 -14.40 -2.95
N PRO A 55 7.93 -15.54 -2.90
CA PRO A 55 8.27 -16.30 -4.09
C PRO A 55 7.07 -16.80 -4.89
N GLU A 56 5.95 -17.13 -4.22
CA GLU A 56 4.74 -17.57 -4.93
C GLU A 56 4.04 -16.43 -5.66
N VAL A 57 4.09 -15.22 -5.13
CA VAL A 57 3.51 -14.03 -5.78
C VAL A 57 4.36 -13.66 -7.00
N LEU A 58 5.69 -13.70 -6.86
CA LEU A 58 6.61 -13.47 -7.99
C LEU A 58 6.40 -14.52 -9.10
N LYS A 59 6.24 -15.80 -8.75
CA LYS A 59 5.89 -16.85 -9.73
C LYS A 59 4.55 -16.59 -10.40
N HIS A 60 3.56 -16.08 -9.66
CA HIS A 60 2.27 -15.72 -10.22
C HIS A 60 2.41 -14.58 -11.23
N VAL A 61 3.18 -13.54 -10.90
CA VAL A 61 3.50 -12.44 -11.82
C VAL A 61 4.20 -12.94 -13.09
N GLU A 62 5.13 -13.89 -12.97
CA GLU A 62 5.88 -14.40 -14.13
C GLU A 62 5.09 -15.38 -15.01
N GLY A 63 4.18 -16.16 -14.43
CA GLY A 63 3.60 -17.33 -15.08
C GLY A 63 2.08 -17.34 -15.23
N SER A 64 1.35 -16.39 -14.64
CA SER A 64 -0.10 -16.37 -14.73
C SER A 64 -0.57 -15.63 -15.99
N PRO A 65 -1.40 -16.26 -16.84
CA PRO A 65 -1.98 -15.59 -18.02
C PRO A 65 -2.95 -14.46 -17.65
N ASP A 66 -3.46 -14.47 -16.42
CA ASP A 66 -4.40 -13.46 -15.92
C ASP A 66 -3.67 -12.27 -15.27
N CYS A 67 -2.36 -12.38 -15.03
CA CYS A 67 -1.56 -11.28 -14.50
C CYS A 67 -1.06 -10.40 -15.65
N THR A 68 -1.40 -9.10 -15.59
CA THR A 68 -1.00 -8.14 -16.62
C THR A 68 0.32 -7.43 -16.30
N PHE A 69 0.97 -7.85 -15.21
CA PHE A 69 2.28 -7.39 -14.76
C PHE A 69 3.34 -8.46 -15.09
N GLY A 70 4.60 -8.05 -15.18
CA GLY A 70 5.70 -8.94 -15.57
C GLY A 70 6.61 -8.30 -16.60
N LYS A 71 7.39 -9.11 -17.33
CA LYS A 71 8.45 -8.61 -18.23
C LYS A 71 7.94 -7.73 -19.36
N ASP A 72 6.82 -8.09 -19.97
CA ASP A 72 6.22 -7.29 -21.06
C ASP A 72 5.71 -5.94 -20.54
N TRP A 73 5.19 -5.91 -19.31
CA TRP A 73 4.81 -4.67 -18.64
C TRP A 73 6.03 -3.83 -18.28
N GLU A 74 7.09 -4.41 -17.69
CA GLU A 74 8.35 -3.70 -17.40
C GLU A 74 8.94 -3.07 -18.67
N ALA A 75 8.90 -3.79 -19.80
CA ALA A 75 9.39 -3.31 -21.10
C ALA A 75 8.50 -2.24 -21.74
N GLY A 76 7.21 -2.18 -21.36
CA GLY A 76 6.24 -1.22 -21.87
C GLY A 76 6.28 0.16 -21.18
N GLY A 77 7.17 0.35 -20.20
CA GLY A 77 7.35 1.64 -19.54
C GLY A 77 7.83 2.75 -20.49
N PRO A 78 7.57 4.02 -20.16
CA PRO A 78 7.93 5.17 -21.00
C PRO A 78 9.45 5.37 -21.15
N SER A 79 10.25 4.79 -20.26
CA SER A 79 11.71 4.73 -20.33
C SER A 79 12.22 3.47 -19.64
N GLU A 80 13.50 3.13 -19.88
CA GLU A 80 14.14 2.01 -19.19
C GLU A 80 14.02 2.16 -17.66
N GLY A 81 13.58 1.10 -16.99
CA GLY A 81 13.40 1.08 -15.54
C GLY A 81 12.17 1.84 -15.02
N ALA A 82 11.41 2.54 -15.87
CA ALA A 82 10.23 3.29 -15.41
C ALA A 82 9.17 2.37 -14.78
N TYR A 83 8.94 1.19 -15.37
CA TYR A 83 8.09 0.16 -14.80
C TYR A 83 8.96 -0.98 -14.31
N LYS A 84 8.85 -1.30 -13.02
CA LYS A 84 9.76 -2.27 -12.40
C LYS A 84 9.11 -3.03 -11.27
N ILE A 85 9.28 -4.35 -11.29
CA ILE A 85 9.03 -5.23 -10.15
C ILE A 85 10.37 -5.57 -9.53
N HIS A 86 10.60 -5.06 -8.33
CA HIS A 86 11.75 -5.36 -7.50
C HIS A 86 11.45 -6.62 -6.68
N ALA A 87 11.95 -7.75 -7.16
CA ALA A 87 11.92 -8.98 -6.39
C ALA A 87 12.86 -8.89 -5.18
N GLY A 88 12.30 -9.05 -3.98
CA GLY A 88 13.06 -9.03 -2.73
C GLY A 88 12.34 -8.30 -1.60
N LYS A 89 12.98 -8.32 -0.44
CA LYS A 89 12.49 -7.61 0.75
C LYS A 89 12.61 -6.11 0.57
N TRP A 90 11.58 -5.36 0.98
CA TRP A 90 11.60 -3.92 0.88
C TRP A 90 12.75 -3.30 1.70
N GLN A 91 13.13 -3.93 2.82
CA GLN A 91 14.27 -3.52 3.64
C GLN A 91 15.61 -3.54 2.88
N GLU A 92 15.71 -4.26 1.77
CA GLU A 92 16.89 -4.31 0.90
C GLU A 92 16.74 -3.43 -0.34
N VAL A 93 15.52 -3.26 -0.84
CA VAL A 93 15.23 -2.53 -2.08
C VAL A 93 15.08 -1.04 -1.82
N VAL A 94 14.32 -0.64 -0.79
CA VAL A 94 14.03 0.75 -0.45
C VAL A 94 15.31 1.57 -0.22
N PRO A 95 16.34 1.09 0.53
CA PRO A 95 17.60 1.82 0.64
C PRO A 95 18.29 2.09 -0.70
N ARG A 96 18.23 1.14 -1.65
CA ARG A 96 18.83 1.31 -2.99
C ARG A 96 18.08 2.35 -3.82
N LEU A 97 16.75 2.36 -3.74
CA LEU A 97 15.93 3.38 -4.41
C LEU A 97 16.26 4.78 -3.86
N LEU A 98 16.43 4.88 -2.54
CA LEU A 98 16.85 6.11 -1.88
C LEU A 98 18.26 6.55 -2.32
N GLU A 99 19.24 5.63 -2.34
CA GLU A 99 20.60 5.90 -2.83
C GLU A 99 20.62 6.32 -4.31
N GLN A 100 19.68 5.84 -5.12
CA GLN A 100 19.50 6.22 -6.52
C GLN A 100 18.83 7.59 -6.69
N GLY A 101 18.33 8.20 -5.61
CA GLY A 101 17.62 9.48 -5.65
C GLY A 101 16.23 9.38 -6.26
N GLU A 102 15.59 8.22 -6.19
CA GLU A 102 14.21 8.06 -6.63
C GLU A 102 13.27 8.87 -5.71
N LEU A 103 12.31 9.56 -6.32
CA LEU A 103 11.27 10.34 -5.65
C LEU A 103 9.91 9.98 -6.25
N TYR A 104 8.91 9.90 -5.39
CA TYR A 104 7.57 9.44 -5.75
C TYR A 104 6.51 10.45 -5.36
N ASP A 105 5.52 10.60 -6.23
CA ASP A 105 4.32 11.38 -6.00
C ASP A 105 3.29 10.62 -5.16
N ALA A 106 3.30 9.28 -5.24
CA ALA A 106 2.44 8.40 -4.46
C ALA A 106 3.23 7.20 -3.94
N ILE A 107 3.12 6.92 -2.65
CA ILE A 107 3.68 5.73 -2.02
C ILE A 107 2.54 4.96 -1.33
N TYR A 108 2.42 3.66 -1.63
CA TYR A 108 1.48 2.77 -0.94
C TYR A 108 2.22 1.61 -0.28
N PHE A 109 1.90 1.35 0.99
CA PHE A 109 2.49 0.25 1.77
C PHE A 109 1.41 -0.72 2.22
N ASP A 110 1.45 -1.94 1.69
CA ASP A 110 0.52 -3.03 2.04
C ASP A 110 1.25 -4.38 2.01
N THR A 111 2.15 -4.56 2.97
CA THR A 111 2.89 -5.80 3.14
C THR A 111 2.18 -6.73 4.12
N PHE A 112 2.24 -8.04 3.87
CA PHE A 112 1.73 -9.03 4.82
C PHE A 112 2.81 -9.49 5.80
N GLY A 113 2.45 -9.59 7.09
CA GLY A 113 3.27 -10.23 8.12
C GLY A 113 4.29 -9.34 8.81
N GLU A 114 4.37 -8.06 8.44
CA GLU A 114 5.21 -7.08 9.12
C GLU A 114 4.55 -6.59 10.41
N ASP A 115 5.36 -6.37 11.45
CA ASP A 115 4.89 -5.74 12.67
C ASP A 115 4.88 -4.21 12.56
N TYR A 116 4.26 -3.56 13.54
CA TYR A 116 4.18 -2.10 13.57
C TYR A 116 5.57 -1.42 13.59
N SER A 117 6.60 -2.05 14.15
CA SER A 117 7.94 -1.46 14.20
C SER A 117 8.56 -1.34 12.81
N GLN A 118 8.23 -2.26 11.90
CA GLN A 118 8.65 -2.21 10.50
C GLN A 118 7.95 -1.08 9.74
N LEU A 119 6.63 -0.93 9.90
CA LEU A 119 5.90 0.19 9.32
C LEU A 119 6.42 1.52 9.86
N ARG A 120 6.68 1.61 11.18
CA ARG A 120 7.28 2.78 11.81
C ARG A 120 8.65 3.11 11.20
N MET A 121 9.56 2.14 11.14
CA MET A 121 10.86 2.31 10.49
C MET A 121 10.71 2.78 9.04
N PHE A 122 9.73 2.25 8.31
CA PHE A 122 9.48 2.67 6.93
C PHE A 122 9.17 4.17 6.84
N PHE A 123 8.17 4.65 7.60
CA PHE A 123 7.77 6.04 7.52
C PHE A 123 8.70 7.01 8.24
N THR A 124 9.48 6.59 9.25
CA THR A 124 10.43 7.48 9.90
C THR A 124 11.73 7.63 9.11
N GLU A 125 12.25 6.54 8.54
CA GLU A 125 13.58 6.54 7.94
C GLU A 125 13.58 6.75 6.42
N TYR A 126 12.52 6.34 5.71
CA TYR A 126 12.54 6.27 4.24
C TYR A 126 11.53 7.18 3.56
N VAL A 127 10.31 7.31 4.10
CA VAL A 127 9.29 8.19 3.49
C VAL A 127 9.78 9.63 3.30
N PRO A 128 10.44 10.29 4.28
CA PRO A 128 10.95 11.66 4.09
C PRO A 128 11.97 11.82 2.95
N GLY A 129 12.68 10.74 2.59
CA GLY A 129 13.67 10.77 1.51
C GLY A 129 13.15 10.28 0.15
N LEU A 130 11.97 9.65 0.12
CA LEU A 130 11.38 9.07 -1.09
C LEU A 130 10.11 9.78 -1.56
N LEU A 131 9.42 10.49 -0.66
CA LEU A 131 8.21 11.22 -0.99
C LEU A 131 8.59 12.60 -1.53
N ASP A 132 8.10 12.94 -2.72
CA ASP A 132 8.34 14.26 -3.31
C ASP A 132 7.47 15.34 -2.65
N GLU A 133 7.81 16.61 -2.88
CA GLU A 133 6.99 17.74 -2.43
C GLU A 133 5.58 17.66 -3.03
N GLY A 134 4.57 17.70 -2.17
CA GLY A 134 3.16 17.51 -2.56
C GLY A 134 2.77 16.06 -2.87
N GLY A 135 3.67 15.10 -2.68
CA GLY A 135 3.36 13.68 -2.73
C GLY A 135 2.55 13.21 -1.52
N ILE A 136 1.88 12.06 -1.68
CA ILE A 136 1.04 11.47 -0.63
C ILE A 136 1.50 10.02 -0.36
N PHE A 137 1.70 9.70 0.91
CA PHE A 137 1.93 8.36 1.41
C PHE A 137 0.65 7.79 2.03
N GLY A 138 0.41 6.50 1.82
CA GLY A 138 -0.67 5.76 2.46
C GLY A 138 -0.26 4.32 2.70
N PHE A 139 -1.00 3.65 3.58
CA PHE A 139 -0.80 2.24 3.87
C PHE A 139 -2.12 1.56 4.17
N PHE A 140 -2.17 0.23 4.03
CA PHE A 140 -3.33 -0.53 4.48
C PHE A 140 -3.40 -0.55 6.02
N ASN A 141 -4.37 0.14 6.61
CA ASN A 141 -4.49 0.27 8.05
C ASN A 141 -5.29 -0.88 8.68
N GLY A 142 -4.64 -2.03 8.83
CA GLY A 142 -5.16 -3.21 9.55
C GLY A 142 -4.79 -3.27 11.04
N LEU A 143 -4.17 -2.23 11.60
CA LEU A 143 -3.48 -2.30 12.90
C LEU A 143 -4.46 -2.49 14.08
N GLY A 144 -4.55 -3.72 14.61
CA GLY A 144 -5.48 -4.02 15.71
C GLY A 144 -6.94 -3.97 15.29
N ALA A 145 -7.23 -4.16 13.99
CA ALA A 145 -8.58 -4.10 13.44
C ALA A 145 -9.49 -5.29 13.82
N ASP A 146 -8.98 -6.25 14.58
CA ASP A 146 -9.79 -7.29 15.21
C ASP A 146 -10.51 -6.78 16.49
N ARG A 147 -10.10 -5.62 17.02
CA ARG A 147 -10.64 -5.02 18.25
C ARG A 147 -10.65 -3.50 18.18
N LYS A 148 -11.84 -2.88 18.26
CA LYS A 148 -11.99 -1.41 18.16
C LYS A 148 -11.03 -0.61 19.05
N VAL A 149 -10.86 -1.01 20.31
CA VAL A 149 -9.96 -0.32 21.25
C VAL A 149 -8.51 -0.37 20.77
N CYS A 150 -8.05 -1.50 20.24
CA CYS A 150 -6.69 -1.64 19.71
C CYS A 150 -6.52 -0.78 18.45
N TYR A 151 -7.52 -0.78 17.56
CA TYR A 151 -7.54 0.06 16.37
C TYR A 151 -7.45 1.55 16.69
N ASP A 152 -8.25 2.02 17.65
CA ASP A 152 -8.23 3.42 18.11
C ASP A 152 -6.88 3.80 18.73
N VAL A 153 -6.28 2.91 19.53
CA VAL A 153 -4.95 3.13 20.13
C VAL A 153 -3.86 3.20 19.05
N TYR A 154 -3.81 2.24 18.13
CA TYR A 154 -2.81 2.26 17.05
C TYR A 154 -2.96 3.48 16.15
N THR A 155 -4.18 3.95 15.90
CA THR A 155 -4.44 5.21 15.18
C THR A 155 -3.69 6.38 15.84
N LYS A 156 -3.78 6.51 17.17
CA LYS A 156 -3.08 7.56 17.92
C LYS A 156 -1.56 7.37 18.00
N VAL A 157 -1.10 6.13 18.13
CA VAL A 157 0.34 5.82 18.12
C VAL A 157 0.97 6.16 16.77
N VAL A 158 0.27 5.87 15.67
CA VAL A 158 0.70 6.23 14.30
C VAL A 158 0.78 7.74 14.14
N GLU A 159 -0.27 8.48 14.53
CA GLU A 159 -0.28 9.95 14.48
C GLU A 159 0.94 10.56 15.19
N MET A 160 1.23 10.11 16.42
CA MET A 160 2.37 10.61 17.19
C MET A 160 3.71 10.36 16.52
N HIS A 161 3.95 9.13 16.04
CA HIS A 161 5.23 8.80 15.40
C HIS A 161 5.41 9.44 14.03
N LEU A 162 4.33 9.65 13.27
CA LEU A 162 4.38 10.42 12.02
C LEU A 162 4.72 11.88 12.28
N THR A 163 4.09 12.49 13.29
CA THR A 163 4.40 13.86 13.72
C THR A 163 5.87 14.01 14.12
N ASP A 164 6.41 13.06 14.91
CA ASP A 164 7.83 13.05 15.28
C ASP A 164 8.78 12.92 14.06
N ALA A 165 8.29 12.37 12.95
CA ALA A 165 9.03 12.22 11.69
C ALA A 165 8.84 13.39 10.70
N GLY A 166 8.12 14.44 11.08
CA GLY A 166 7.82 15.56 10.18
C GLY A 166 6.75 15.24 9.13
N LEU A 167 5.82 14.34 9.45
CA LEU A 167 4.71 13.92 8.59
C LEU A 167 3.36 14.25 9.25
N ASP A 168 2.47 14.85 8.48
CA ASP A 168 1.07 15.05 8.85
C ASP A 168 0.22 13.88 8.38
N ILE A 169 -0.86 13.59 9.10
CA ILE A 169 -1.83 12.55 8.73
C ILE A 169 -3.27 13.04 8.86
N GLU A 170 -4.05 12.79 7.81
CA GLU A 170 -5.49 12.86 7.80
C GLU A 170 -6.08 11.46 7.70
N TRP A 171 -7.19 11.22 8.40
CA TRP A 171 -7.91 9.96 8.35
C TRP A 171 -9.24 10.13 7.63
N ASN A 172 -9.39 9.49 6.48
CA ASN A 172 -10.68 9.37 5.82
C ASN A 172 -11.38 8.10 6.30
N GLU A 173 -12.56 8.26 6.92
CA GLU A 173 -13.36 7.12 7.38
C GLU A 173 -14.23 6.57 6.25
N LEU A 174 -14.08 5.28 5.97
CA LEU A 174 -14.87 4.53 5.01
C LEU A 174 -15.75 3.50 5.73
N ASP A 175 -16.97 3.32 5.24
CA ASP A 175 -17.83 2.21 5.67
C ASP A 175 -17.32 0.88 5.12
N VAL A 176 -17.21 -0.12 5.99
CA VAL A 176 -16.94 -1.51 5.61
C VAL A 176 -18.26 -2.28 5.65
N ASP A 177 -18.64 -2.89 4.52
CA ASP A 177 -19.81 -3.77 4.50
C ASP A 177 -19.51 -5.04 5.30
N MET A 178 -20.06 -5.11 6.51
CA MET A 178 -19.86 -6.22 7.43
C MET A 178 -20.61 -7.49 7.03
N LYS A 179 -21.40 -7.46 5.95
CA LYS A 179 -22.09 -8.65 5.44
C LYS A 179 -21.09 -9.75 5.06
N GLY A 180 -21.27 -10.94 5.63
CA GLY A 180 -20.36 -12.07 5.44
C GLY A 180 -19.09 -12.02 6.28
N LEU A 181 -18.89 -10.96 7.09
CA LEU A 181 -17.77 -10.81 8.02
C LEU A 181 -18.16 -11.04 9.49
N GLU A 182 -19.41 -11.40 9.76
CA GLU A 182 -20.03 -11.41 11.09
C GLU A 182 -19.53 -12.55 11.99
N GLU A 183 -19.19 -13.70 11.40
CA GLU A 183 -18.84 -14.92 12.15
C GLU A 183 -17.56 -15.61 11.66
N GLU A 184 -16.78 -16.17 12.60
CA GLU A 184 -15.47 -16.76 12.34
C GLU A 184 -15.66 -18.10 11.64
N GLY A 185 -14.88 -18.35 10.59
CA GLY A 185 -15.03 -19.57 9.80
C GLY A 185 -16.30 -19.63 8.95
N LYS A 186 -17.09 -18.55 8.85
CA LYS A 186 -18.26 -18.42 7.97
C LYS A 186 -18.08 -17.25 7.00
N GLY A 187 -18.86 -17.25 5.92
CA GLY A 187 -18.80 -16.19 4.90
C GLY A 187 -17.38 -16.04 4.35
N GLU A 188 -16.89 -14.81 4.35
CA GLU A 188 -15.55 -14.45 3.87
C GLU A 188 -14.42 -15.02 4.75
N TRP A 189 -14.73 -15.44 5.99
CA TRP A 189 -13.77 -16.06 6.90
C TRP A 189 -13.63 -17.58 6.73
N HIS A 190 -14.39 -18.19 5.81
CA HIS A 190 -14.30 -19.63 5.58
C HIS A 190 -12.90 -20.03 5.09
N GLY A 191 -12.20 -20.85 5.89
CA GLY A 191 -10.81 -21.26 5.61
C GLY A 191 -9.74 -20.32 6.19
N VAL A 192 -10.13 -19.19 6.79
CA VAL A 192 -9.22 -18.28 7.50
C VAL A 192 -9.11 -18.71 8.95
N LYS A 193 -7.89 -18.92 9.45
CA LYS A 193 -7.65 -19.44 10.82
C LYS A 193 -8.08 -18.49 11.94
N ARG A 194 -8.00 -17.18 11.72
CA ARG A 194 -8.44 -16.12 12.64
C ARG A 194 -8.83 -14.90 11.84
N ARG A 195 -9.89 -14.21 12.24
CA ARG A 195 -10.28 -12.96 11.60
C ARG A 195 -9.26 -11.86 11.92
N TYR A 196 -8.83 -11.14 10.90
CA TYR A 196 -7.97 -9.97 11.07
C TYR A 196 -8.75 -8.65 11.09
N TRP A 197 -10.07 -8.70 10.85
CA TRP A 197 -10.91 -7.51 10.76
C TRP A 197 -12.29 -7.76 11.38
N THR A 198 -12.79 -6.82 12.19
CA THR A 198 -14.13 -6.89 12.83
C THR A 198 -14.85 -5.54 12.90
N LEU A 199 -14.34 -4.50 12.23
CA LEU A 199 -14.83 -3.12 12.36
C LEU A 199 -15.68 -2.71 11.17
N ASP A 200 -16.75 -1.95 11.43
CA ASP A 200 -17.63 -1.36 10.42
C ASP A 200 -17.04 -0.09 9.76
N LYS A 201 -15.91 0.40 10.27
CA LYS A 201 -15.21 1.59 9.77
C LYS A 201 -13.75 1.28 9.49
N TYR A 202 -13.28 1.68 8.32
CA TYR A 202 -11.88 1.70 7.93
C TYR A 202 -11.37 3.14 7.95
N ARG A 203 -10.24 3.39 8.62
CA ARG A 203 -9.54 4.68 8.61
C ARG A 203 -8.43 4.63 7.57
N LEU A 204 -8.66 5.29 6.45
CA LEU A 204 -7.73 5.46 5.37
C LEU A 204 -6.71 6.56 5.71
N PRO A 205 -5.41 6.23 5.82
CA PRO A 205 -4.37 7.22 6.10
C PRO A 205 -4.02 8.00 4.84
N ILE A 206 -4.01 9.34 4.95
CA ILE A 206 -3.50 10.27 3.95
C ILE A 206 -2.36 11.03 4.60
N ILE A 207 -1.13 10.73 4.20
CA ILE A 207 0.07 11.21 4.87
C ILE A 207 0.86 12.12 3.93
N THR A 208 1.25 13.29 4.41
CA THR A 208 2.01 14.29 3.65
C THR A 208 3.20 14.79 4.46
N LEU A 209 4.21 15.34 3.77
CA LEU A 209 5.29 16.08 4.44
C LEU A 209 4.71 17.30 5.16
N MET A 210 5.19 17.56 6.39
CA MET A 210 4.90 18.82 7.09
C MET A 210 5.59 19.98 6.37
N GLY A 211 4.85 21.07 6.18
CA GLY A 211 5.34 22.33 5.60
C GLY A 211 6.03 23.25 6.60
#